data_AF-A0A2N0ZF03-F1
#
_entry.id   AF-A0A2N0ZF03-F1
#
_cell.length_a   1.000
_cell.length_b   1.000
_cell.length_c   1.000
_cell.angle_alpha   90.00
_cell.angle_beta   90.00
_cell.angle_gamma   90.00
#
_symmetry.space_group_name_H-M   'P 1'
#
loop_
_entity.id
_entity.type
_entity.pdbx_description
1 polymer ?
#
loop_
_entity_poly.entity_id
_entity_poly.type
_entity_poly.pdbx_seq_one_letter_code
_entity_poly.pdbx_strand_id
1 'polypeptide(L)'
;MNTSLLPVGIRPKHIKEQKTDIFEPEVYAWAPPQSVLRMNEKIHSTLRKLMKEQGYGQPETSLTGGFDLKNNQKGILSLTMTIYSYSGGAHGITLERGLTFDIFSGKTYQLRDLFKNGSDYTTKINTLIEKQIAERSLKDDLLVPYPGITSDQPFYVADKTLVIYFDVYALFPYVYGTTYFPISIYSLQDMINENGPLGKLL
;
A
#
# COMPACT_ATOMS: atom_id res chain seq x y z
N MET A 1 -33.34 -12.67 3.09
CA MET A 1 -32.45 -12.02 2.09
C MET A 1 -31.01 -12.23 2.54
N ASN A 2 -30.10 -12.53 1.61
CA ASN A 2 -28.68 -12.69 1.92
C ASN A 2 -28.03 -11.30 2.10
N THR A 3 -27.42 -11.04 3.25
CA THR A 3 -26.75 -9.78 3.60
C THR A 3 -25.22 -9.88 3.54
N SER A 4 -24.70 -10.99 3.01
CA SER A 4 -23.26 -11.23 2.93
C SER A 4 -22.58 -10.22 2.01
N LEU A 5 -21.49 -9.63 2.51
CA LEU A 5 -20.63 -8.75 1.73
C LEU A 5 -19.51 -9.57 1.11
N LEU A 6 -19.60 -9.81 -0.19
CA LEU A 6 -18.65 -10.63 -0.92
C LEU A 6 -17.38 -9.85 -1.27
N PRO A 7 -16.22 -10.53 -1.32
CA PRO A 7 -15.00 -9.99 -1.91
C PRO A 7 -15.23 -9.58 -3.37
N VAL A 8 -14.55 -8.53 -3.82
CA VAL A 8 -14.53 -8.20 -5.25
C VAL A 8 -13.72 -9.24 -6.03
N GLY A 9 -14.14 -9.52 -7.26
CA GLY A 9 -13.35 -10.35 -8.16
C GLY A 9 -12.12 -9.59 -8.64
N ILE A 10 -10.93 -10.18 -8.50
CA ILE A 10 -9.67 -9.67 -9.03
C ILE A 10 -9.12 -10.66 -10.05
N ARG A 11 -8.73 -10.18 -11.24
CA ARG A 11 -8.01 -10.97 -12.24
C ARG A 11 -6.65 -10.33 -12.57
N PRO A 12 -5.59 -11.12 -12.75
CA PRO A 12 -4.31 -10.58 -13.19
C PRO A 12 -4.37 -10.27 -14.69
N LYS A 13 -3.93 -9.07 -15.06
CA LYS A 13 -3.67 -8.66 -16.43
C LYS A 13 -2.16 -8.65 -16.66
N HIS A 14 -1.69 -9.49 -17.58
CA HIS A 14 -0.26 -9.63 -17.87
C HIS A 14 0.20 -8.58 -18.87
N ILE A 15 1.11 -7.71 -18.44
CA ILE A 15 1.82 -6.75 -19.28
C ILE A 15 3.18 -7.36 -19.59
N LYS A 16 3.33 -7.86 -20.82
CA LYS A 16 4.57 -8.48 -21.29
C LYS A 16 5.07 -7.77 -22.53
N GLU A 17 6.21 -7.12 -22.41
CA GLU A 17 6.88 -6.36 -23.46
C GLU A 17 8.40 -6.61 -23.41
N GLN A 18 9.15 -5.99 -24.32
CA GLN A 18 10.61 -6.06 -24.26
C GLN A 18 11.10 -5.47 -22.93
N LYS A 19 11.85 -6.27 -22.16
CA LYS A 19 12.36 -5.91 -20.81
C LYS A 19 11.29 -5.61 -19.75
N THR A 20 10.01 -5.93 -19.99
CA THR A 20 8.93 -5.72 -19.00
C THR A 20 8.08 -6.98 -18.85
N ASP A 21 7.94 -7.48 -17.62
CA ASP A 21 7.08 -8.61 -17.26
C ASP A 21 6.36 -8.34 -15.93
N ILE A 22 5.14 -7.80 -16.00
CA ILE A 22 4.38 -7.29 -14.85
C ILE A 22 2.95 -7.84 -14.84
N PHE A 23 2.45 -8.21 -13.66
CA PHE A 23 1.02 -8.46 -13.46
C PHE A 23 0.32 -7.25 -12.82
N GLU A 24 -0.67 -6.70 -13.53
CA GLU A 24 -1.57 -5.63 -13.07
C GLU A 24 -2.85 -6.25 -12.48
N PRO A 25 -3.33 -5.84 -11.29
CA PRO A 25 -4.62 -6.30 -10.78
C PRO A 25 -5.78 -5.59 -11.51
N GLU A 26 -6.81 -6.34 -11.88
CA GLU A 26 -8.03 -5.75 -12.43
C GLU A 26 -9.25 -6.22 -11.63
N VAL A 27 -10.00 -5.27 -11.08
CA VAL A 27 -11.29 -5.51 -10.43
C VAL A 27 -12.33 -5.78 -11.52
N TYR A 28 -13.10 -6.86 -11.42
CA TYR A 28 -14.03 -7.24 -12.50
C TYR A 28 -15.45 -7.62 -12.04
N ALA A 29 -15.68 -7.87 -10.74
CA ALA A 29 -16.99 -8.33 -10.25
C ALA A 29 -17.25 -7.93 -8.79
N TRP A 30 -18.52 -8.08 -8.39
CA TRP A 30 -19.02 -7.87 -7.01
C TRP A 30 -18.85 -6.45 -6.47
N ALA A 31 -18.82 -5.47 -7.37
CA ALA A 31 -18.88 -4.04 -7.07
C ALA A 31 -19.73 -3.31 -8.14
N PRO A 32 -20.30 -2.13 -7.85
CA PRO A 32 -21.00 -1.33 -8.84
C PRO A 32 -20.10 -0.99 -10.04
N PRO A 33 -20.61 -1.00 -11.29
CA PRO A 33 -19.78 -0.77 -12.47
C PRO A 33 -18.95 0.52 -12.44
N GLN A 34 -19.53 1.62 -11.95
CA GLN A 34 -18.82 2.90 -11.81
C GLN A 34 -17.67 2.84 -10.80
N SER A 35 -17.82 2.03 -9.76
CA SER A 35 -16.81 1.84 -8.73
C SER A 35 -15.68 0.94 -9.22
N VAL A 36 -16.01 -0.08 -10.01
CA VAL A 36 -15.03 -0.89 -10.74
C VAL A 36 -14.18 -0.02 -11.66
N LEU A 37 -14.81 0.85 -12.46
CA LEU A 37 -14.11 1.79 -13.34
C LEU A 37 -13.13 2.68 -12.55
N ARG A 38 -13.61 3.35 -11.50
CA ARG A 38 -12.76 4.22 -10.66
C ARG A 38 -11.59 3.48 -10.00
N MET A 39 -11.82 2.28 -9.49
CA MET A 39 -10.75 1.46 -8.90
C MET A 39 -9.71 1.08 -9.94
N ASN A 40 -10.14 0.58 -11.11
CA ASN A 40 -9.21 0.18 -12.17
C ASN A 40 -8.45 1.36 -12.78
N GLU A 41 -9.09 2.53 -12.94
CA GLU A 41 -8.40 3.76 -13.36
C GLU A 41 -7.32 4.17 -12.35
N LYS A 42 -7.61 4.08 -11.05
CA LYS A 42 -6.63 4.38 -10.01
C LYS A 42 -5.48 3.36 -9.99
N ILE A 43 -5.79 2.08 -10.09
CA ILE A 43 -4.79 1.00 -10.16
C ILE A 43 -3.87 1.26 -11.36
N HIS A 44 -4.45 1.44 -12.54
CA HIS A 44 -3.70 1.64 -13.78
C HIS A 44 -2.81 2.88 -13.74
N SER A 45 -3.36 4.02 -13.30
CA SER A 45 -2.58 5.27 -13.20
C SER A 45 -1.45 5.17 -12.16
N THR A 46 -1.69 4.49 -11.04
CA THR A 46 -0.67 4.28 -10.00
C THR A 46 0.43 3.34 -10.50
N LEU A 47 0.08 2.23 -11.16
CA LEU A 47 1.05 1.30 -11.74
C LEU A 47 1.90 2.00 -12.80
N ARG A 48 1.29 2.77 -13.71
CA ARG A 48 2.04 3.54 -14.72
C ARG A 48 3.00 4.54 -14.09
N LYS A 49 2.60 5.22 -13.00
CA LYS A 49 3.48 6.14 -12.28
C LYS A 49 4.66 5.37 -11.68
N LEU A 50 4.39 4.25 -11.02
CA LEU A 50 5.42 3.39 -10.42
C LEU A 50 6.39 2.84 -11.49
N MET A 51 5.89 2.37 -12.64
CA MET A 51 6.70 1.94 -13.78
C MET A 51 7.62 3.06 -14.27
N LYS A 52 7.09 4.29 -14.43
CA LYS A 52 7.88 5.45 -14.85
C LYS A 52 8.94 5.84 -13.82
N GLU A 53 8.58 5.88 -12.54
CA GLU A 53 9.54 6.10 -11.43
C GLU A 53 10.68 5.09 -11.47
N GLN A 54 10.37 3.85 -11.88
CA GLN A 54 11.32 2.76 -12.00
C GLN A 54 12.05 2.67 -13.35
N GLY A 55 11.92 3.66 -14.22
CA GLY A 55 12.68 3.74 -15.47
C GLY A 55 12.07 2.98 -16.66
N TYR A 56 10.76 2.73 -16.65
CA TYR A 56 10.05 2.18 -17.80
C TYR A 56 10.34 2.96 -19.10
N GLY A 57 10.62 2.23 -20.17
CA GLY A 57 10.96 2.79 -21.48
C GLY A 57 12.43 3.19 -21.64
N GLN A 58 13.25 3.11 -20.59
CA GLN A 58 14.69 3.31 -20.71
C GLN A 58 15.36 2.10 -21.35
N PRO A 59 16.25 2.26 -22.35
CA PRO A 59 16.82 1.14 -23.11
C PRO A 59 17.52 0.10 -22.24
N GLU A 60 18.17 0.51 -21.16
CA GLU A 60 18.96 -0.39 -20.29
C GLU A 60 18.17 -0.99 -19.13
N THR A 61 16.94 -0.55 -18.89
CA THR A 61 16.16 -0.94 -17.72
C THR A 61 15.22 -2.10 -18.01
N SER A 62 15.28 -3.14 -17.17
CA SER A 62 14.27 -4.19 -17.11
C SER A 62 13.38 -4.04 -15.89
N LEU A 63 12.08 -4.27 -16.05
CA LEU A 63 11.08 -4.27 -15.01
C LEU A 63 10.43 -5.64 -14.85
N THR A 64 10.27 -6.07 -13.61
CA THR A 64 9.35 -7.16 -13.27
C THR A 64 8.56 -6.81 -12.01
N GLY A 65 7.35 -7.34 -11.89
CA GLY A 65 6.48 -6.96 -10.79
C GLY A 65 5.15 -7.65 -10.78
N GLY A 66 4.37 -7.34 -9.74
CA GLY A 66 3.07 -7.94 -9.51
C GLY A 66 2.30 -7.20 -8.45
N PHE A 67 1.29 -7.86 -7.91
CA PHE A 67 0.45 -7.32 -6.86
C PHE A 67 0.13 -8.36 -5.79
N ASP A 68 -0.13 -7.88 -4.58
CA ASP A 68 -0.63 -8.68 -3.47
C ASP A 68 -1.97 -8.12 -3.00
N LEU A 69 -2.93 -9.00 -2.74
CA LEU A 69 -4.14 -8.63 -2.02
C LEU A 69 -3.84 -8.62 -0.52
N LYS A 70 -4.04 -7.47 0.13
CA LYS A 70 -3.82 -7.28 1.56
C LYS A 70 -5.14 -7.36 2.34
N ASN A 71 -6.24 -6.88 1.76
CA ASN A 71 -7.60 -7.10 2.25
C ASN A 71 -8.59 -7.13 1.08
N ASN A 72 -9.58 -8.02 1.14
CA ASN A 72 -10.69 -8.03 0.18
C ASN A 72 -11.98 -8.47 0.89
N GLN A 73 -12.23 -7.83 2.03
CA GLN A 73 -13.30 -8.20 2.95
C GLN A 73 -13.97 -6.93 3.48
N LYS A 74 -15.20 -7.07 4.01
CA LYS A 74 -15.94 -5.98 4.67
C LYS A 74 -16.14 -4.73 3.79
N GLY A 75 -16.15 -4.91 2.48
CA GLY A 75 -16.35 -3.82 1.52
C GLY A 75 -15.10 -2.95 1.32
N ILE A 76 -13.96 -3.40 1.82
CA ILE A 76 -12.66 -2.76 1.66
C ILE A 76 -11.76 -3.63 0.81
N LEU A 77 -11.27 -3.08 -0.29
CA LEU A 77 -10.19 -3.69 -1.07
C LEU A 77 -8.89 -2.95 -0.73
N SER A 78 -7.91 -3.65 -0.20
CA SER A 78 -6.54 -3.15 -0.03
C SER A 78 -5.58 -4.07 -0.76
N LEU A 79 -4.70 -3.50 -1.56
CA LEU A 79 -3.69 -4.23 -2.32
C LEU A 79 -2.40 -3.42 -2.40
N THR A 80 -1.30 -4.10 -2.71
CA THR A 80 -0.06 -3.43 -3.06
C THR A 80 0.39 -3.86 -4.45
N MET A 81 1.11 -2.98 -5.13
CA MET A 81 1.78 -3.27 -6.40
C MET A 81 3.27 -3.02 -6.21
N THR A 82 4.08 -3.98 -6.65
CA THR A 82 5.52 -3.98 -6.46
C THR A 82 6.20 -4.07 -7.82
N ILE A 83 7.18 -3.20 -8.04
CA ILE A 83 8.03 -3.23 -9.23
C ILE A 83 9.49 -3.28 -8.79
N TYR A 84 10.18 -4.32 -9.26
CA TYR A 84 11.63 -4.40 -9.28
C TYR A 84 12.14 -3.87 -10.61
N SER A 85 13.11 -2.96 -10.55
CA SER A 85 13.86 -2.45 -11.70
C SER A 85 15.32 -2.85 -11.64
N TYR A 86 15.91 -3.12 -12.79
CA TYR A 86 17.34 -3.35 -12.92
C TYR A 86 17.87 -2.69 -14.19
N SER A 87 18.89 -1.85 -14.04
CA SER A 87 19.49 -1.06 -15.13
C SER A 87 21.00 -1.31 -15.25
N GLY A 88 21.48 -2.46 -14.78
CA GLY A 88 22.91 -2.75 -14.59
C GLY A 88 23.39 -2.45 -13.17
N GLY A 89 24.68 -2.64 -12.91
CA GLY A 89 25.29 -2.47 -11.58
C GLY A 89 25.24 -3.72 -10.71
N ALA A 90 25.39 -3.54 -9.39
CA ALA A 90 25.49 -4.64 -8.44
C ALA A 90 24.13 -5.28 -8.08
N HIS A 91 23.05 -4.51 -8.08
CA HIS A 91 21.70 -4.96 -7.76
C HIS A 91 20.64 -3.99 -8.34
N GLY A 92 19.38 -4.43 -8.40
CA GLY A 92 18.24 -3.58 -8.76
C GLY A 92 17.58 -2.89 -7.56
N ILE A 93 16.47 -2.21 -7.81
CA ILE A 93 15.69 -1.50 -6.78
C ILE A 93 14.23 -1.93 -6.85
N THR A 94 13.64 -2.22 -5.70
CA THR A 94 12.21 -2.53 -5.56
C THR A 94 11.47 -1.33 -4.99
N LEU A 95 10.34 -0.95 -5.60
CA LEU A 95 9.41 0.03 -5.05
C LEU A 95 8.01 -0.58 -4.95
N GLU A 96 7.27 -0.17 -3.92
CA GLU A 96 5.93 -0.67 -3.61
C GLU A 96 4.93 0.48 -3.41
N ARG A 97 3.72 0.32 -3.94
CA ARG A 97 2.61 1.28 -3.74
C ARG A 97 1.35 0.55 -3.30
N GLY A 98 0.84 0.92 -2.13
CA GLY A 98 -0.42 0.47 -1.59
C GLY A 98 -1.61 1.29 -2.07
N LEU A 99 -2.73 0.62 -2.30
CA LEU A 99 -4.02 1.23 -2.62
C LEU A 99 -5.09 0.59 -1.75
N THR A 100 -5.88 1.42 -1.07
CA THR A 100 -7.03 0.97 -0.27
C THR A 100 -8.29 1.68 -0.76
N PHE A 101 -9.35 0.92 -0.99
CA PHE A 101 -10.57 1.36 -1.64
C PHE A 101 -11.80 0.99 -0.83
N ASP A 102 -12.83 1.82 -0.96
CA ASP A 102 -14.21 1.43 -0.73
C ASP A 102 -14.78 0.80 -2.00
N ILE A 103 -15.25 -0.45 -1.95
CA ILE A 103 -15.67 -1.17 -3.17
C ILE A 103 -16.99 -0.65 -3.75
N PHE A 104 -17.81 0.02 -2.93
CA PHE A 104 -19.13 0.47 -3.35
C PHE A 104 -19.10 1.81 -4.06
N SER A 105 -18.23 2.71 -3.64
CA SER A 105 -18.01 4.03 -4.22
C SER A 105 -16.80 4.07 -5.15
N GLY A 106 -15.86 3.14 -5.02
CA GLY A 106 -14.57 3.17 -5.73
C GLY A 106 -13.65 4.29 -5.22
N LYS A 107 -13.97 4.94 -4.10
CA LYS A 107 -13.11 5.95 -3.47
C LYS A 107 -11.81 5.29 -3.04
N THR A 108 -10.67 5.87 -3.43
CA THR A 108 -9.37 5.55 -2.85
C THR A 108 -9.17 6.34 -1.56
N TYR A 109 -8.81 5.65 -0.49
CA TYR A 109 -8.51 6.25 0.80
C TYR A 109 -7.06 6.73 0.86
N GLN A 110 -6.87 7.94 1.36
CA GLN A 110 -5.59 8.44 1.85
C GLN A 110 -5.45 8.10 3.35
N LEU A 111 -4.23 8.14 3.89
CA LEU A 111 -3.98 7.80 5.31
C LEU A 111 -4.88 8.61 6.26
N ARG A 112 -5.05 9.91 6.00
CA ARG A 112 -5.94 10.79 6.77
C ARG A 112 -7.41 10.35 6.78
N ASP A 113 -7.90 9.67 5.74
CA ASP A 113 -9.30 9.25 5.66
C ASP A 113 -9.64 8.13 6.67
N LEU A 114 -8.62 7.47 7.25
CA LEU A 114 -8.76 6.40 8.23
C LEU A 114 -9.15 6.93 9.62
N PHE A 115 -8.97 8.23 9.86
CA PHE A 115 -9.04 8.83 11.19
C PHE A 115 -10.06 9.97 11.26
N LYS A 116 -10.53 10.27 12.47
CA LYS A 116 -11.46 11.38 12.73
C LYS A 116 -10.80 12.70 12.36
N ASN A 117 -11.59 13.63 11.80
CA ASN A 117 -11.13 14.99 11.54
C ASN A 117 -10.59 15.64 12.83
N GLY A 118 -9.39 16.21 12.77
CA GLY A 118 -8.73 16.85 13.91
C GLY A 118 -8.10 15.88 14.92
N SER A 119 -8.15 14.58 14.70
CA SER A 119 -7.41 13.63 15.54
C SER A 119 -5.90 13.69 15.27
N ASP A 120 -5.09 13.53 16.32
CA ASP A 120 -3.63 13.53 16.23
C ASP A 120 -3.05 12.13 15.92
N TYR A 121 -3.60 11.49 14.89
CA TYR A 121 -3.22 10.12 14.54
C TYR A 121 -1.74 10.01 14.13
N THR A 122 -1.16 11.07 13.56
CA THR A 122 0.24 11.12 13.14
C THR A 122 1.18 10.90 14.32
N THR A 123 0.98 11.63 15.43
CA THR A 123 1.79 11.46 16.66
C THR A 123 1.67 10.03 17.20
N LYS A 124 0.44 9.49 17.22
CA LYS A 124 0.19 8.13 17.69
C LYS A 124 0.90 7.07 16.84
N ILE A 125 0.83 7.19 15.51
CA ILE A 125 1.51 6.28 14.58
C ILE A 125 3.02 6.37 14.74
N ASN A 126 3.59 7.58 14.77
CA ASN A 126 5.03 7.78 14.94
C ASN A 126 5.54 7.14 16.24
N THR A 127 4.82 7.35 17.35
CA THR A 127 5.16 6.75 18.65
C THR A 127 5.18 5.21 18.56
N LEU A 128 4.21 4.61 17.86
CA LEU A 128 4.14 3.16 17.69
C LEU A 128 5.23 2.62 16.76
N ILE A 129 5.65 3.38 15.74
CA ILE A 129 6.76 3.02 14.86
C ILE A 129 8.09 3.09 15.62
N GLU A 130 8.35 4.17 16.35
CA GLU A 130 9.56 4.32 17.17
C GLU A 130 9.69 3.21 18.21
N LYS A 131 8.56 2.83 18.84
CA LYS A 131 8.50 1.68 19.74
C LYS A 131 8.92 0.39 19.03
N GLN A 132 8.40 0.12 17.84
CA GLN A 132 8.80 -1.06 17.05
C GLN A 132 10.27 -1.03 16.62
N ILE A 133 10.81 0.13 16.25
CA ILE A 133 12.24 0.29 15.94
C ILE A 133 13.08 -0.08 17.17
N ALA A 134 12.69 0.38 18.36
CA ALA A 134 13.37 0.08 19.61
C ALA A 134 13.29 -1.41 19.98
N GLU A 135 12.09 -2.00 19.93
CA GLU A 135 11.84 -3.40 20.28
C GLU A 135 12.58 -4.39 19.36
N ARG A 136 12.79 -4.00 18.10
CA ARG A 136 13.54 -4.78 17.12
C ARG A 136 15.05 -4.51 17.14
N SER A 137 15.54 -3.66 18.05
CA SER A 137 16.94 -3.24 18.15
C SER A 137 17.49 -2.64 16.85
N LEU A 138 16.66 -1.90 16.11
CA LEU A 138 17.01 -1.33 14.79
C LEU A 138 17.57 0.10 14.88
N LYS A 139 17.69 0.68 16.08
CA LYS A 139 18.07 2.09 16.25
C LYS A 139 19.45 2.41 15.65
N ASP A 140 20.41 1.51 15.82
CA ASP A 140 21.79 1.72 15.38
C ASP A 140 21.96 1.52 13.86
N ASP A 141 20.96 0.92 13.21
CA ASP A 141 20.95 0.67 11.76
C ASP A 141 20.25 1.77 10.96
N LEU A 142 19.68 2.77 11.62
CA LEU A 142 19.03 3.89 10.95
C LEU A 142 20.05 4.70 10.14
N LEU A 143 19.74 4.94 8.87
CA LEU A 143 20.54 5.82 8.00
C LEU A 143 20.44 7.28 8.44
N VAL A 144 19.29 7.66 9.00
CA VAL A 144 18.97 8.99 9.52
C VAL A 144 18.10 8.86 10.78
N PRO A 145 18.12 9.84 11.69
CA PRO A 145 17.13 9.89 12.77
C PRO A 145 15.72 9.76 12.21
N TYR A 146 14.86 8.96 12.85
CA TYR A 146 13.52 8.68 12.36
C TYR A 146 12.75 9.98 12.08
N PRO A 147 12.38 10.28 10.82
CA PRO A 147 11.81 11.58 10.45
C PRO A 147 10.31 11.69 10.72
N GLY A 148 9.66 10.62 11.18
CA GLY A 148 8.20 10.50 11.22
C GLY A 148 7.57 10.12 9.88
N ILE A 149 6.28 9.81 9.89
CA ILE A 149 5.48 9.58 8.68
C ILE A 149 5.20 10.89 7.93
N THR A 150 5.05 10.80 6.61
CA THR A 150 4.58 11.92 5.77
C THR A 150 3.04 11.96 5.67
N SER A 151 2.49 13.06 5.15
CA SER A 151 1.05 13.19 4.92
C SER A 151 0.53 12.26 3.81
N ASP A 152 1.41 11.85 2.91
CA ASP A 152 1.18 10.92 1.82
C ASP A 152 1.85 9.55 2.05
N GLN A 153 2.20 9.24 3.30
CA GLN A 153 2.90 8.01 3.68
C GLN A 153 2.22 6.77 3.09
N PRO A 154 2.96 5.92 2.37
CA PRO A 154 2.42 4.67 1.85
C PRO A 154 1.94 3.74 2.97
N PHE A 155 0.77 3.13 2.75
CA PHE A 155 0.17 2.19 3.67
C PHE A 155 -0.69 1.17 2.93
N TYR A 156 -1.00 0.08 3.62
CA TYR A 156 -2.11 -0.80 3.27
C TYR A 156 -2.83 -1.24 4.54
N VAL A 157 -4.00 -1.85 4.37
CA VAL A 157 -4.77 -2.42 5.47
C VAL A 157 -4.92 -3.92 5.26
N ALA A 158 -4.64 -4.70 6.28
CA ALA A 158 -4.75 -6.15 6.27
C ALA A 158 -5.49 -6.60 7.54
N ASP A 159 -6.70 -7.13 7.36
CA ASP A 159 -7.57 -7.55 8.47
C ASP A 159 -7.69 -6.48 9.57
N LYS A 160 -7.28 -6.76 10.81
CA LYS A 160 -7.27 -5.83 11.95
C LYS A 160 -5.99 -4.99 12.08
N THR A 161 -5.28 -4.76 10.97
CA THR A 161 -3.95 -4.12 10.98
C THR A 161 -3.84 -3.02 9.93
N LEU A 162 -3.41 -1.84 10.36
CA LEU A 162 -2.84 -0.81 9.49
C LEU A 162 -1.35 -1.10 9.33
N VAL A 163 -0.84 -1.24 8.11
CA VAL A 163 0.60 -1.39 7.88
C VAL A 163 1.13 -0.11 7.23
N ILE A 164 2.02 0.57 7.95
CA ILE A 164 2.83 1.65 7.42
C ILE A 164 4.15 1.05 6.94
N TYR A 165 4.64 1.50 5.79
CA TYR A 165 5.92 0.99 5.29
C TYR A 165 6.75 2.10 4.64
N PHE A 166 8.05 1.87 4.60
CA PHE A 166 9.04 2.79 4.04
C PHE A 166 9.82 2.06 2.95
N ASP A 167 9.96 2.71 1.80
CA ASP A 167 10.73 2.20 0.67
C ASP A 167 12.19 1.93 1.09
N VAL A 168 12.88 1.09 0.30
CA VAL A 168 14.31 0.81 0.46
C VAL A 168 15.10 2.13 0.53
N TYR A 169 16.09 2.20 1.43
CA TYR A 169 16.90 3.39 1.75
C TYR A 169 16.18 4.56 2.43
N ALA A 170 14.87 4.51 2.66
CA ALA A 170 14.18 5.60 3.34
C ALA A 170 14.53 5.69 4.83
N LEU A 171 14.67 4.55 5.50
CA LEU A 171 15.05 4.48 6.92
C LEU A 171 16.33 3.66 7.16
N PHE A 172 16.50 2.56 6.43
CA PHE A 172 17.53 1.55 6.68
C PHE A 172 18.33 1.21 5.43
N PRO A 173 19.55 0.65 5.56
CA PRO A 173 20.33 0.12 4.45
C PRO A 173 19.56 -0.91 3.61
N TYR A 174 19.99 -1.09 2.37
CA TYR A 174 19.34 -1.98 1.38
C TYR A 174 19.05 -3.39 1.87
N VAL A 175 19.90 -3.96 2.73
CA VAL A 175 19.77 -5.34 3.25
C VAL A 175 18.43 -5.57 3.96
N TYR A 176 17.80 -4.52 4.47
CA TYR A 176 16.49 -4.57 5.11
C TYR A 176 15.32 -4.53 4.13
N GLY A 177 15.57 -4.20 2.86
CA GLY A 177 14.52 -4.02 1.84
C GLY A 177 13.52 -2.93 2.22
N THR A 178 12.28 -3.08 1.75
CA THR A 178 11.14 -2.30 2.23
C THR A 178 10.86 -2.68 3.69
N THR A 179 10.71 -1.70 4.56
CA THR A 179 10.48 -1.95 5.99
C THR A 179 9.03 -1.69 6.38
N TYR A 180 8.44 -2.64 7.10
CA TYR A 180 7.02 -2.64 7.44
C TYR A 180 6.80 -2.54 8.95
N PHE A 181 5.83 -1.70 9.32
CA PHE A 181 5.39 -1.43 10.67
C PHE A 181 3.90 -1.72 10.79
N PRO A 182 3.53 -2.98 11.11
CA PRO A 182 2.15 -3.33 11.40
C PRO A 182 1.69 -2.67 12.70
N ILE A 183 0.49 -2.08 12.67
CA ILE A 183 -0.15 -1.41 13.79
C ILE A 183 -1.55 -1.99 13.96
N SER A 184 -1.80 -2.58 15.12
CA SER A 184 -3.13 -3.08 15.48
C SER A 184 -4.13 -1.93 15.51
N ILE A 185 -5.26 -2.07 14.82
CA ILE A 185 -6.29 -1.02 14.78
C ILE A 185 -6.92 -0.77 16.16
N TYR A 186 -6.86 -1.75 17.08
CA TYR A 186 -7.29 -1.58 18.47
C TYR A 186 -6.45 -0.55 19.23
N SER A 187 -5.18 -0.35 18.84
CA SER A 187 -4.31 0.68 19.41
C SER A 187 -4.64 2.10 18.92
N LEU A 188 -5.54 2.21 17.95
CA LEU A 188 -5.94 3.45 17.27
C LEU A 188 -7.45 3.75 17.44
N GLN A 189 -8.18 2.91 18.19
CA GLN A 189 -9.64 2.84 18.17
C GLN A 189 -10.35 4.17 18.50
N ASP A 190 -9.82 4.93 19.44
CA ASP A 190 -10.36 6.24 19.85
C ASP A 190 -10.26 7.31 18.75
N MET A 191 -9.35 7.12 17.79
CA MET A 191 -9.05 8.06 16.70
C MET A 191 -9.64 7.63 15.35
N ILE A 192 -10.12 6.38 15.23
CA ILE A 192 -10.63 5.82 13.97
C ILE A 192 -11.90 6.54 13.50
N ASN A 193 -11.95 6.87 12.21
CA ASN A 193 -13.20 7.23 11.55
C ASN A 193 -14.04 5.96 11.37
N GLU A 194 -15.16 5.86 12.09
CA GLU A 194 -16.06 4.68 12.05
C GLU A 194 -16.65 4.44 10.66
N ASN A 195 -16.80 5.48 9.85
CA ASN A 195 -17.25 5.39 8.46
C ASN A 195 -16.10 5.14 7.46
N GLY A 196 -14.85 5.20 7.93
CA GLY A 196 -13.64 4.92 7.17
C GLY A 196 -13.32 3.43 7.07
N PRO A 197 -12.23 3.05 6.40
CA PRO A 197 -11.91 1.64 6.16
C PRO A 197 -11.55 0.90 7.45
N LEU A 198 -10.86 1.54 8.40
CA LEU A 198 -10.56 0.90 9.69
C LEU A 198 -11.82 0.69 10.53
N GLY A 199 -12.79 1.60 10.47
CA GLY A 199 -14.08 1.46 11.17
C GLY A 199 -14.87 0.25 10.71
N LYS A 200 -14.89 -0.02 9.39
CA LYS A 200 -15.51 -1.24 8.82
C LYS A 200 -14.79 -2.54 9.18
N LEU A 201 -13.54 -2.41 9.60
CA LEU A 201 -12.69 -3.51 10.00
C LEU A 201 -12.57 -3.63 11.52
N LEU A 202 -13.21 -2.80 12.34
CA LEU A 202 -13.36 -3.08 13.77
C LEU A 202 -14.39 -4.19 14.01
#